data_AF-A0A9D4QL04-F1
#
_entry.id   AF-A0A9D4QL04-F1
#
_cell.length_a   1.000
_cell.length_b   1.000
_cell.length_c   1.000
_cell.angle_alpha   90.00
_cell.angle_beta   90.00
_cell.angle_gamma   90.00
#
_symmetry.space_group_name_H-M   'P 1'
#
loop_
_entity.id
_entity.type
_entity.pdbx_description
1 polymer ?
#
loop_
_entity_poly.entity_id
_entity_poly.type
_entity_poly.pdbx_seq_one_letter_code
_entity_poly.pdbx_strand_id
1 'polypeptide(L)' 'MFSHSNKHSTANTTTVPDHLKDVYEASCHKLNDKQKVQLAGLLIEFEDVFAKNEFDLGNFTEIEHAIDTKAALPF' A
#
# COMPACT_ATOMS: atom_id res chain seq x y z
N MET A 1 -29.84 -1.18 38.23
CA MET A 1 -29.82 -1.99 37.01
C MET A 1 -29.10 -1.21 35.92
N PHE A 2 -28.16 -1.87 35.25
CA PHE A 2 -27.22 -1.43 34.21
C PHE A 2 -27.93 -0.65 33.07
N SER A 3 -27.33 0.25 32.29
CA SER A 3 -25.97 0.28 31.76
C SER A 3 -25.60 1.72 31.35
N HIS A 4 -24.34 2.10 31.58
CA HIS A 4 -23.71 3.21 30.88
C HIS A 4 -23.56 2.81 29.41
N SER A 5 -24.29 3.49 28.52
CA SER A 5 -24.08 3.38 27.08
C SER A 5 -22.75 4.02 26.73
N ASN A 6 -21.70 3.20 26.70
CA ASN A 6 -20.43 3.60 26.13
C ASN A 6 -20.61 3.66 24.61
N LYS A 7 -20.91 4.84 24.07
CA LYS A 7 -20.82 5.10 22.63
C LYS A 7 -19.34 5.14 22.23
N HIS A 8 -18.71 3.97 22.12
CA HIS A 8 -17.44 3.87 21.40
C HIS A 8 -17.74 3.82 19.90
N SER A 9 -18.11 4.95 19.34
CA SER A 9 -18.31 5.13 17.89
C SER A 9 -17.18 5.99 17.35
N THR A 10 -16.14 5.32 16.84
CA THR A 10 -15.43 5.63 15.59
C THR A 10 -14.58 4.40 15.29
N ALA A 11 -15.16 3.44 14.56
CA ALA A 11 -14.39 2.42 13.89
C ALA A 11 -13.54 3.11 12.83
N ASN A 12 -12.27 3.37 13.12
CA ASN A 12 -11.29 3.62 12.07
C ASN A 12 -11.08 2.28 11.35
N THR A 13 -11.92 2.00 10.37
CA THR A 13 -11.67 0.97 9.38
C THR A 13 -10.59 1.50 8.45
N THR A 14 -9.34 1.51 8.92
CA THR A 14 -8.18 1.81 8.07
C THR A 14 -8.01 0.64 7.11
N THR A 15 -8.74 0.69 6.00
CA THR A 15 -8.68 -0.31 4.94
C THR A 15 -7.35 -0.14 4.20
N VAL A 16 -6.65 -1.26 3.97
CA VAL A 16 -5.40 -1.30 3.19
C VAL A 16 -5.65 -0.62 1.82
N PRO A 17 -4.75 0.29 1.37
CA PRO A 17 -4.84 0.95 0.07
C PRO A 17 -4.97 -0.04 -1.09
N ASP A 18 -5.67 0.35 -2.16
CA ASP A 18 -6.01 -0.56 -3.26
C ASP A 18 -4.79 -1.23 -3.90
N HIS A 19 -3.73 -0.47 -4.15
CA HIS A 19 -2.48 -1.00 -4.74
C HIS A 19 -1.68 -1.91 -3.81
N LEU A 20 -2.03 -1.99 -2.52
CA LEU A 20 -1.40 -2.87 -1.53
C LEU A 20 -2.27 -4.09 -1.17
N LYS A 21 -3.49 -4.19 -1.71
CA LYS A 21 -4.40 -5.31 -1.39
C LYS A 21 -3.79 -6.65 -1.74
N ASP A 22 -3.22 -6.77 -2.94
CA ASP A 22 -2.63 -8.03 -3.40
C ASP A 22 -1.44 -8.45 -2.52
N VAL A 23 -0.58 -7.49 -2.15
CA VAL A 23 0.55 -7.71 -1.24
C VAL A 23 0.07 -8.15 0.13
N TYR A 24 -0.95 -7.49 0.67
CA TYR A 24 -1.56 -7.82 1.94
C TYR A 24 -2.19 -9.22 1.93
N GLU A 25 -3.03 -9.54 0.95
CA GLU A 25 -3.71 -10.83 0.83
C GLU A 25 -2.72 -11.99 0.68
N ALA A 26 -1.72 -11.83 -0.18
CA ALA A 26 -0.67 -12.84 -0.38
C ALA A 26 0.14 -13.09 0.90
N SER A 27 0.44 -12.03 1.65
CA SER A 27 1.20 -12.10 2.90
C SER A 27 0.38 -12.65 4.08
N CYS A 28 -0.96 -12.53 4.04
CA CYS A 28 -1.84 -12.95 5.12
C CYS A 28 -2.05 -14.46 5.25
N HIS A 29 -1.66 -15.28 4.25
CA HIS A 29 -2.00 -16.71 4.18
C HIS A 29 -1.64 -17.51 5.45
N LYS A 30 -0.59 -17.13 6.18
CA LYS A 30 -0.12 -17.84 7.38
C LYS A 30 -0.19 -17.00 8.66
N LEU A 31 -0.85 -15.85 8.60
CA LEU A 31 -0.92 -14.91 9.72
C LEU A 31 -2.21 -15.13 10.52
N ASN A 32 -2.10 -15.00 11.84
CA ASN A 32 -3.29 -14.86 12.70
C ASN A 32 -3.83 -13.42 12.63
N ASP A 33 -5.02 -13.19 13.15
CA ASP A 33 -5.71 -11.90 12.99
C ASP A 33 -4.95 -10.73 13.63
N LYS A 34 -4.23 -10.95 14.73
CA LYS A 34 -3.36 -9.91 15.33
C LYS A 34 -2.22 -9.54 14.38
N GLN A 35 -1.57 -10.53 13.77
CA GLN A 35 -0.48 -10.30 12.82
C GLN A 35 -0.97 -9.64 11.54
N LYS A 36 -2.18 -9.97 11.07
CA LYS A 36 -2.80 -9.30 9.91
C LYS A 36 -3.00 -7.81 10.18
N VAL A 37 -3.50 -7.44 11.37
CA VAL A 37 -3.65 -6.03 11.76
C VAL A 37 -2.29 -5.31 11.82
N GLN A 38 -1.27 -5.96 12.37
CA GLN A 38 0.08 -5.39 12.40
C GLN A 38 0.67 -5.20 11.00
N LEU A 39 0.47 -6.17 10.11
CA LEU A 39 0.90 -6.08 8.72
C LEU A 39 0.17 -4.96 7.98
N ALA A 40 -1.15 -4.84 8.14
CA ALA A 40 -1.92 -3.75 7.53
C ALA A 40 -1.38 -2.38 7.98
N GLY A 41 -1.09 -2.22 9.28
CA GLY A 41 -0.48 -1.01 9.81
C GLY A 41 0.87 -0.69 9.18
N LEU A 42 1.74 -1.69 9.05
CA LEU A 42 3.05 -1.55 8.42
C LEU A 42 2.95 -1.16 6.94
N LEU A 43 2.06 -1.80 6.19
CA LEU A 43 1.84 -1.49 4.77
C LEU A 43 1.31 -0.08 4.56
N ILE A 44 0.44 0.40 5.45
CA ILE A 44 -0.06 1.78 5.42
C ILE A 44 1.04 2.78 5.78
N GLU A 45 1.86 2.47 6.79
CA GLU A 45 2.95 3.36 7.24
C GLU A 45 4.00 3.59 6.15
N PHE A 46 4.26 2.58 5.31
CA PHE A 46 5.25 2.63 4.23
C PHE A 46 4.61 2.52 2.84
N GLU A 47 3.37 3.04 2.69
CA GLU A 47 2.60 2.95 1.44
C GLU A 47 3.35 3.53 0.24
N ASP A 48 4.09 4.62 0.46
CA ASP A 48 4.85 5.36 -0.55
C ASP A 48 6.10 4.63 -1.08
N VAL A 49 6.57 3.60 -0.38
CA VAL A 49 7.69 2.76 -0.83
C VAL A 49 7.26 1.85 -1.98
N PHE A 50 5.99 1.46 -2.04
CA PHE A 50 5.49 0.52 -3.03
C PHE A 50 4.97 1.24 -4.28
N ALA A 51 5.17 0.59 -5.42
CA ALA A 51 4.61 1.00 -6.70
C ALA A 51 3.08 1.03 -6.65
N LYS A 52 2.45 2.15 -7.02
CA LYS A 52 0.98 2.22 -7.15
C LYS A 52 0.47 1.62 -8.46
N ASN A 53 1.33 1.56 -9.48
CA ASN A 53 1.04 1.01 -10.80
C ASN A 53 2.37 0.71 -11.52
N GLU A 54 2.29 0.13 -12.72
CA GLU A 54 3.45 -0.28 -13.52
C GLU A 54 4.40 0.87 -13.95
N PHE A 55 3.93 2.12 -13.93
CA PHE A 55 4.71 3.32 -14.27
C PHE A 55 5.23 4.05 -13.03
N ASP A 56 4.79 3.64 -11.85
CA ASP A 56 5.23 4.17 -10.56
C ASP A 56 6.26 3.20 -9.98
N LEU A 57 7.52 3.60 -9.91
CA LEU A 57 8.57 2.77 -9.31
C LEU A 57 8.60 2.89 -7.77
N GLY A 58 7.56 3.48 -7.17
CA GLY A 58 7.50 3.81 -5.74
C GLY A 58 8.34 5.05 -5.45
N ASN A 59 9.00 5.07 -4.29
CA ASN A 59 9.91 6.17 -3.91
C ASN A 59 11.24 6.19 -4.71
N PHE A 60 11.33 5.45 -5.82
CA PHE A 60 12.51 5.40 -6.66
C PHE A 60 12.50 6.52 -7.71
N THR A 61 13.10 7.66 -7.35
CA THR A 61 13.16 8.85 -8.22
C THR A 61 14.51 9.03 -8.92
N GLU A 62 15.48 8.12 -8.74
CA GLU A 62 16.89 8.36 -9.12
C GLU A 62 17.24 7.99 -10.57
N ILE A 63 16.37 7.29 -11.32
CA ILE A 63 16.65 6.93 -12.71
C ILE A 63 15.66 7.59 -13.65
N GLU A 64 15.99 8.80 -14.07
CA GLU A 64 15.44 9.42 -15.27
C GLU A 64 16.41 9.14 -16.43
N HIS A 65 16.22 8.04 -17.15
CA HIS A 65 16.95 7.81 -18.39
C HIS A 65 16.35 8.69 -19.49
N ALA A 66 16.95 9.87 -19.72
CA ALA A 66 16.72 10.61 -20.95
C ALA A 66 17.27 9.76 -22.11
N ILE A 67 16.39 9.01 -22.79
CA ILE A 67 16.73 8.38 -24.06
C ILE A 67 16.78 9.51 -25.09
N ASP A 68 17.95 10.11 -25.24
CA ASP A 68 18.23 11.09 -26.28
C ASP A 68 18.29 10.35 -27.63
N THR A 69 17.12 10.09 -28.21
CA THR A 69 16.98 9.37 -29.49
C THR A 69 17.42 10.19 -30.69
N LYS A 70 18.14 11.33 -30.50
CA LYS A 70 18.70 12.24 -31.52
C LYS A 70 18.28 11.90 -32.94
N ALA A 71 17.06 12.29 -33.29
CA ALA A 71 16.51 12.19 -34.64
C ALA A 71 16.69 10.82 -35.34
N ALA A 72 16.62 9.71 -34.59
CA ALA A 72 16.58 8.38 -35.17
C ALA A 72 15.34 8.26 -36.07
N LEU A 73 15.54 8.45 -37.37
CA LEU A 73 14.55 8.17 -38.39
C LEU A 73 14.43 6.65 -38.55
N PRO A 74 13.21 6.11 -38.69
CA PRO A 74 13.03 4.69 -38.99
C PRO A 74 13.71 4.36 -40.33
N PHE A 75 14.44 3.24 -40.36
CA PHE A 75 15.06 2.68 -41.57
C PHE A 75 14.02 2.14 -42.55
#